data_AF-A0A349YC23-F1
#
_entry.id   AF-A0A349YC23-F1
#
_cell.length_a   1.000
_cell.length_b   1.000
_cell.length_c   1.000
_cell.angle_alpha   90.00
_cell.angle_beta   90.00
_cell.angle_gamma   90.00
#
_symmetry.space_group_name_H-M   'P 1'
#
loop_
_entity.id
_entity.type
_entity.pdbx_description
1 polymer ?
#
loop_
_entity_poly.entity_id
_entity_poly.type
_entity_poly.pdbx_seq_one_letter_code
_entity_poly.pdbx_strand_id
1 'polypeptide(L)' 'MLIVGDRLFDAQGRSYAFLEHSAGKVVLAAEDGRSIKLKPDKLGCYIIHVNRTDRGLAKERLRDYWENQ' A
#
# COMPACT_ATOMS: atom_id res chain seq x y z
N MET A 1 -6.45 0.80 7.42
CA MET A 1 -7.26 -0.12 6.60
C MET A 1 -7.23 0.43 5.19
N LEU A 2 -6.76 -0.33 4.20
CA LEU A 2 -6.81 0.07 2.79
C LEU A 2 -8.20 -0.22 2.23
N ILE A 3 -8.79 0.74 1.53
CA ILE A 3 -10.10 0.62 0.89
C ILE A 3 -9.89 0.73 -0.62
N VAL A 4 -10.64 -0.05 -1.40
CA VAL A 4 -10.59 -0.02 -2.87
C VAL A 4 -10.67 1.43 -3.36
N GLY A 5 -9.70 1.85 -4.17
CA GLY A 5 -9.53 3.21 -4.67
C GLY A 5 -8.47 4.04 -3.93
N ASP A 6 -8.00 3.61 -2.75
CA ASP A 6 -6.92 4.30 -2.02
C ASP A 6 -5.67 4.41 -2.88
N ARG A 7 -5.00 5.58 -2.82
CA ARG A 7 -3.73 5.79 -3.53
C ARG A 7 -2.55 5.32 -2.69
N LEU A 8 -1.79 4.38 -3.25
CA LEU A 8 -0.51 3.93 -2.74
C LEU A 8 0.61 4.49 -3.60
N PHE A 9 1.72 4.84 -2.97
CA PHE A 9 2.92 5.21 -3.70
C PHE A 9 3.97 4.09 -3.60
N ASP A 10 4.94 4.08 -4.50
CA ASP A 10 6.12 3.25 -4.37
C ASP A 10 7.35 4.08 -3.97
N ALA A 11 8.51 3.43 -3.92
CA ALA A 11 9.77 4.09 -3.57
C ALA A 11 10.27 5.13 -4.56
N GLN A 12 9.70 5.17 -5.77
CA GLN A 12 9.98 6.17 -6.78
C GLN A 12 8.92 7.29 -6.77
N GLY A 13 7.91 7.21 -5.90
CA GLY A 13 6.81 8.17 -5.83
C GLY A 13 5.72 7.94 -6.90
N ARG A 14 5.71 6.80 -7.58
CA ARG A 14 4.65 6.46 -8.54
C ARG A 14 3.37 6.12 -7.80
N SER A 15 2.25 6.68 -8.25
CA SER A 15 0.91 6.49 -7.66
C SER A 15 0.21 5.27 -8.26
N TYR A 16 -0.50 4.53 -7.41
CA TYR A 16 -1.31 3.38 -7.79
C TYR A 16 -2.63 3.38 -7.02
N ALA A 17 -3.72 3.01 -7.67
CA ALA A 17 -4.99 2.78 -6.98
C ALA A 17 -5.04 1.35 -6.43
N PHE A 18 -5.39 1.20 -5.16
CA PHE A 18 -5.60 -0.11 -4.55
C PHE A 18 -6.88 -0.77 -5.09
N LEU A 19 -6.77 -2.03 -5.50
CA LEU A 19 -7.90 -2.80 -6.05
C LEU A 19 -8.38 -3.88 -5.08
N GLU A 20 -7.47 -4.75 -4.62
CA GLU A 20 -7.82 -5.86 -3.74
C GLU A 20 -6.59 -6.50 -3.09
N HIS A 21 -6.83 -7.33 -2.08
CA HIS A 21 -5.85 -8.25 -1.52
C HIS A 21 -6.07 -9.66 -2.08
N SER A 22 -5.00 -10.32 -2.51
CA SER A 22 -5.06 -11.67 -3.06
C SER A 22 -3.77 -12.43 -2.74
N ALA A 23 -3.88 -13.59 -2.11
CA ALA A 23 -2.76 -14.50 -1.81
C ALA A 23 -1.53 -13.81 -1.17
N GLY A 24 -1.76 -13.00 -0.13
CA GLY A 24 -0.68 -12.27 0.57
C GLY A 24 -0.03 -11.16 -0.24
N LYS A 25 -0.64 -10.78 -1.38
CA LYS A 25 -0.22 -9.66 -2.23
C LYS A 25 -1.32 -8.61 -2.31
N VAL A 26 -0.89 -7.42 -2.71
CA VAL A 26 -1.75 -6.28 -2.97
C VAL A 26 -1.84 -6.13 -4.49
N VAL A 27 -3.06 -6.06 -5.01
CA VAL A 27 -3.33 -5.79 -6.42
C VAL A 27 -3.60 -4.31 -6.56
N LEU A 28 -2.86 -3.65 -7.45
CA LEU A 28 -2.93 -2.22 -7.68
C LEU A 28 -3.14 -1.91 -9.16
N ALA A 29 -3.79 -0.80 -9.48
CA ALA A 29 -3.85 -0.23 -10.82
C ALA A 29 -2.90 0.95 -10.92
N ALA A 30 -2.02 0.93 -11.93
CA ALA A 30 -1.26 2.10 -12.34
C ALA A 30 -2.15 3.08 -13.13
N GLU A 31 -1.69 4.32 -13.30
CA GLU A 31 -2.43 5.34 -14.05
C GLU A 31 -2.67 4.97 -15.53
N ASP A 32 -1.81 4.13 -16.10
CA ASP A 32 -1.96 3.58 -17.45
C ASP A 32 -2.98 2.42 -17.53
N GLY A 33 -3.68 2.13 -16.43
CA GLY A 33 -4.69 1.08 -16.32
C GLY A 33 -4.10 -0.33 -16.15
N ARG A 34 -2.78 -0.49 -16.12
CA ARG A 34 -2.17 -1.82 -15.89
C ARG A 34 -2.29 -2.21 -14.44
N SER A 35 -2.67 -3.48 -14.22
CA SER A 35 -2.67 -4.06 -12.88
C SER A 35 -1.31 -4.64 -12.52
N ILE A 36 -0.88 -4.40 -11.29
CA ILE A 36 0.36 -4.92 -10.73
C ILE A 36 0.09 -5.62 -9.40
N LYS A 37 0.71 -6.78 -9.22
CA LYS A 37 0.66 -7.53 -7.95
C LYS A 37 1.97 -7.33 -7.22
N LEU A 38 1.92 -6.61 -6.10
CA LEU A 38 3.09 -6.35 -5.28
C LEU A 38 2.95 -7.03 -3.94
N LYS A 39 4.08 -7.49 -3.41
CA LYS A 39 4.12 -7.83 -2.00
C LYS A 39 4.10 -6.53 -1.18
N PRO A 40 3.40 -6.51 -0.03
CA PRO A 40 3.29 -5.32 0.81
C PRO A 40 4.64 -4.72 1.25
N ASP A 41 5.68 -5.55 1.42
CA ASP A 41 7.03 -5.09 1.80
C ASP A 41 7.64 -4.14 0.77
N LYS A 42 7.27 -4.27 -0.51
CA LYS A 42 7.69 -3.35 -1.58
C LYS A 42 7.00 -1.99 -1.51
N LEU A 43 5.91 -1.89 -0.76
CA LEU A 43 5.13 -0.67 -0.54
C LEU A 43 5.37 -0.06 0.85
N GLY A 44 6.26 -0.69 1.65
CA GLY A 44 6.31 -0.61 3.11
C GLY A 44 6.59 0.75 3.77
N CYS A 45 6.62 1.86 3.03
CA CYS A 45 6.82 3.22 3.56
C CYS A 45 6.01 4.31 2.83
N TYR A 46 5.23 3.98 1.81
CA TYR A 46 4.70 4.94 0.83
C TYR A 46 3.17 4.96 0.77
N ILE A 47 2.55 4.22 1.68
CA ILE A 47 1.14 4.33 1.98
C ILE A 47 1.00 5.54 2.91
N ILE A 48 0.12 6.46 2.55
CA ILE A 48 -0.32 7.64 3.31
C ILE A 48 0.56 8.91 3.15
N HIS A 49 -0.03 9.92 2.48
CA HIS A 49 0.41 11.31 2.49
C HIS A 49 -0.08 11.98 3.79
N VAL A 50 0.58 11.67 4.91
CA VAL A 50 0.32 12.23 6.23
C VAL A 50 1.65 12.59 6.89
N ASN A 51 1.61 13.45 7.89
CA ASN A 51 2.80 13.92 8.61
C ASN A 51 3.66 12.75 9.16
N ARG A 52 4.89 13.05 9.58
CA ARG A 52 5.89 12.04 10.02
C ARG A 52 5.38 11.09 11.12
N THR A 53 4.51 11.56 12.01
CA THR A 53 3.93 10.77 13.10
C THR A 53 2.93 9.75 12.57
N ASP A 54 2.02 10.20 11.73
CA ASP A 54 1.01 9.35 11.11
C ASP A 54 1.64 8.33 10.15
N ARG A 55 2.77 8.66 9.52
CA ARG A 55 3.58 7.71 8.74
C ARG A 55 4.18 6.60 9.59
N GLY A 56 4.66 6.94 10.79
CA GLY A 56 5.16 5.95 11.77
C GLY A 56 4.05 5.00 12.22
N LEU A 57 2.89 5.56 12.56
CA LEU A 57 1.71 4.79 12.97
C LEU A 57 1.14 3.93 11.83
N ALA A 58 1.17 4.44 10.59
CA ALA A 58 0.77 3.69 9.40
C ALA A 58 1.68 2.47 9.19
N LYS A 59 2.99 2.65 9.36
CA LYS A 59 3.97 1.56 9.25
C LYS A 59 3.80 0.52 10.34
N GLU A 60 3.59 0.95 11.59
CA GLU A 60 3.32 0.05 12.72
C GLU A 60 2.01 -0.72 12.53
N ARG A 61 0.93 -0.05 12.14
CA ARG A 61 -0.38 -0.69 11.85
C ARG A 61 -0.33 -1.64 10.66
N LEU A 62 0.44 -1.32 9.64
CA LEU A 62 0.69 -2.24 8.53
C LEU A 62 1.44 -3.46 9.05
N ARG A 63 2.55 -3.29 9.78
CA ARG A 63 3.30 -4.40 10.37
C ARG A 63 2.39 -5.31 11.22
N ASP A 64 1.61 -4.72 12.12
CA ASP A 64 0.70 -5.43 13.02
C ASP A 64 -0.43 -6.17 12.27
N TYR A 65 -0.96 -5.58 11.19
CA TYR A 65 -1.93 -6.27 10.32
C TYR A 65 -1.32 -7.49 9.61
N TRP A 66 -0.06 -7.40 9.20
CA TRP A 66 0.63 -8.49 8.48
C TRP A 66 1.14 -9.61 9.40
N GLU A 67 1.48 -9.30 10.65
CA GLU A 67 1.90 -10.28 11.65
C GLU A 67 0.73 -11.07 12.25
N ASN A 68 -0.50 -10.56 12.12
CA ASN A 68 -1.73 -11.18 12.63
C ASN A 68 -2.59 -11.87 11.53
N GLN A 69 -1.96 -12.31 10.43
CA GLN A 69 -2.56 -13.22 9.43
C GLN A 69 -2.12 -14.67 9.67
#